data_AF-A0AAN7K4D1-F1
#
_entry.id   AF-A0AAN7K4D1-F1
#
_cell.length_a   1.000
_cell.length_b   1.000
_cell.length_c   1.000
_cell.angle_alpha   90.00
_cell.angle_beta   90.00
_cell.angle_gamma   90.00
#
_symmetry.space_group_name_H-M   'P 1'
#
loop_
_entity.id
_entity.type
_entity.pdbx_description
1 polymer ?
#
loop_
_entity_poly.entity_id
_entity_poly.type
_entity_poly.pdbx_seq_one_letter_code
_entity_poly.pdbx_strand_id
1 'polypeptide(L)'
;MASPIAGSFVVHLIVLSAASFSSVNGSLSPNFYDSSCPNLLSIVRDAMRQAVSWDRRLGASILRLFFHDCFVQGCDGSVLLDDTATFTGEKTARPNQNSLRGFEVIDTIKARVEAAFSGVVSCADILALAAREGVVLLGGPSWSVPLGRRDSRTASLSQANSDLPSPLSNLSTLVSSFSTKGLSATDMTALSGGHAIGFARCLTFRGPSTMTSTSTTASPTSSAPTAPPRAATATSPPSTPPQTSSTMHILPESGGPAWAPPLRPGALQRRLALAPIIENQFHYKDKGRRPSWNLEYHINKQIK
;
A
#
# COMPACT_ATOMS: atom_id res chain seq x y z
N MET A 1 6.57 8.92 89.20
CA MET A 1 6.17 7.77 88.35
C MET A 1 5.00 8.24 87.48
N ALA A 2 5.03 7.89 86.19
CA ALA A 2 4.08 8.18 85.12
C ALA A 2 4.00 9.64 84.58
N SER A 3 4.49 9.82 83.35
CA SER A 3 4.15 10.89 82.40
C SER A 3 3.42 10.27 81.19
N PRO A 4 2.54 11.02 80.50
CA PRO A 4 1.76 10.50 79.38
C PRO A 4 2.61 10.42 78.10
N ILE A 5 2.41 9.34 77.35
CA ILE A 5 3.07 9.08 76.07
C ILE A 5 2.40 9.97 75.01
N ALA A 6 3.08 11.04 74.60
CA ALA A 6 2.86 11.68 73.32
C ALA A 6 3.53 10.83 72.24
N GLY A 7 2.76 10.34 71.27
CA GLY A 7 3.24 9.43 70.23
C GLY A 7 2.56 9.68 68.89
N SER A 8 2.97 10.77 68.24
CA SER A 8 3.01 11.09 66.80
C SER A 8 2.10 10.30 65.83
N PHE A 9 1.13 11.01 65.25
CA PHE A 9 0.43 10.62 64.01
C PHE A 9 1.41 10.63 62.83
N VAL A 10 1.77 9.46 62.29
CA VAL A 10 2.46 9.37 60.99
C VAL A 10 1.43 8.99 59.93
N VAL A 11 0.79 10.01 59.35
CA VAL A 11 0.00 9.87 58.12
C VAL A 11 0.97 9.58 56.97
N HIS A 12 0.98 8.34 56.48
CA HIS A 12 1.69 7.98 55.26
C HIS A 12 0.97 8.60 54.06
N LEU A 13 1.51 9.70 53.55
CA LEU A 13 1.11 10.33 52.29
C LEU A 13 1.63 9.45 51.14
N ILE A 14 0.81 8.50 50.70
CA ILE A 14 1.04 7.79 49.43
C ILE A 14 0.81 8.81 48.31
N VAL A 15 1.90 9.41 47.81
CA VAL A 15 1.87 10.20 46.58
C VAL A 15 1.70 9.22 45.42
N LEU A 16 0.44 8.96 45.07
CA LEU A 16 0.09 8.28 43.84
C LEU A 16 0.41 9.26 42.69
N SER A 17 1.62 9.18 42.14
CA SER A 17 1.97 9.88 40.91
C SER A 17 1.14 9.27 39.78
N ALA A 18 -0.07 9.79 39.57
CA ALA A 18 -0.79 9.62 38.34
C ALA A 18 0.08 10.25 37.25
N ALA A 19 0.87 9.42 36.55
CA ALA A 19 1.45 9.79 35.29
C ALA A 19 0.27 10.03 34.35
N SER A 20 -0.14 11.29 34.25
CA SER A 20 -1.02 11.75 33.20
C SER A 20 -0.33 11.40 31.88
N PHE A 21 -0.77 10.32 31.23
CA PHE A 21 -0.52 10.13 29.82
C PHE A 21 -1.29 11.24 29.12
N SER A 22 -0.66 12.41 29.04
CA SER A 22 -1.07 13.42 28.09
C SER A 22 -0.89 12.77 26.72
N SER A 23 -1.99 12.29 26.16
CA SER A 23 -2.09 12.03 24.73
C SER A 23 -1.79 13.36 24.06
N VAL A 24 -0.52 13.61 23.75
CA VAL A 24 -0.17 14.67 22.83
C VAL A 24 -0.73 14.20 21.51
N ASN A 25 -1.98 14.59 21.24
CA ASN A 25 -2.54 14.61 19.90
C ASN A 25 -1.76 15.69 19.14
N GLY A 26 -0.49 15.41 18.85
CA GLY A 26 0.35 16.27 18.05
C GLY A 26 -0.24 16.27 16.67
N SER A 27 -0.73 17.43 16.22
CA SER A 27 -1.13 17.59 14.83
C SER A 27 0.07 17.25 13.96
N LEU A 28 -0.11 16.34 13.01
CA LEU A 28 0.91 16.08 12.00
C LEU A 28 1.27 17.38 11.27
N SER A 29 2.56 17.57 10.99
CA SER A 29 3.05 18.77 10.33
C SER A 29 4.15 18.44 9.32
N PRO A 30 4.17 19.07 8.14
CA PRO A 30 5.26 18.88 7.17
C PRO A 30 6.65 19.25 7.70
N ASN A 31 6.72 20.13 8.71
CA ASN A 31 7.97 20.63 9.30
C ASN A 31 8.34 19.95 10.63
N PHE A 32 7.71 18.82 10.98
CA PHE A 32 7.89 18.16 12.28
C PHE A 32 9.36 17.85 12.62
N TYR A 33 10.18 17.55 11.61
CA TYR A 33 11.58 17.16 11.75
C TYR A 33 12.59 18.25 11.35
N ASP A 34 12.15 19.47 11.02
CA ASP A 34 13.04 20.50 10.46
C ASP A 34 14.20 20.87 11.39
N SER A 35 13.98 20.83 12.71
CA SER A 35 15.01 21.13 13.70
C SER A 35 15.79 19.89 14.17
N SER A 36 15.16 18.71 14.19
CA SER A 36 15.72 17.49 14.78
C SER A 36 16.38 16.56 13.76
N CYS A 37 15.97 16.62 12.49
CA CYS A 37 16.50 15.83 11.38
C CYS A 37 16.39 16.61 10.06
N PRO A 38 17.11 17.74 9.90
CA PRO A 38 16.96 18.66 8.75
C PRO A 38 17.26 18.03 7.38
N ASN A 39 18.03 16.93 7.35
CA ASN A 39 18.37 16.20 6.13
C ASN A 39 17.46 14.98 5.87
N LEU A 40 16.35 14.81 6.60
CA LEU A 40 15.48 13.64 6.46
C LEU A 40 15.02 13.43 5.01
N LEU A 41 14.50 14.48 4.37
CA LEU A 41 13.95 14.38 3.02
C LEU A 41 15.01 13.99 1.97
N SER A 42 16.24 14.49 2.10
CA SER A 42 17.32 14.13 1.17
C SER A 42 17.76 12.68 1.36
N ILE A 43 17.91 12.22 2.60
CA ILE A 43 18.27 10.83 2.91
C ILE A 43 17.23 9.85 2.32
N VAL A 44 15.93 10.10 2.56
CA VAL A 44 14.85 9.26 2.04
C VAL A 44 14.85 9.27 0.51
N ARG A 45 14.94 10.46 -0.10
CA ARG A 45 14.96 10.62 -1.56
C ARG A 45 16.11 9.87 -2.22
N ASP A 46 17.32 9.97 -1.68
CA ASP A 46 18.50 9.35 -2.28
C ASP A 46 18.46 7.81 -2.18
N ALA A 47 17.96 7.27 -1.07
CA ALA A 47 17.71 5.84 -0.94
C ALA A 47 16.60 5.37 -1.90
N MET A 48 15.49 6.09 -2.01
CA MET A 48 14.42 5.76 -2.96
C MET A 48 14.87 5.87 -4.42
N ARG A 49 15.71 6.85 -4.77
CA ARG A 49 16.32 6.96 -6.10
C ARG A 49 17.13 5.72 -6.46
N GLN A 50 17.96 5.24 -5.52
CA GLN A 50 18.75 4.03 -5.71
C GLN A 50 17.86 2.78 -5.84
N ALA A 51 16.82 2.67 -5.02
CA ALA A 51 15.86 1.56 -5.10
C ALA A 51 15.12 1.55 -6.44
N VAL A 52 14.57 2.69 -6.88
CA VAL A 52 13.81 2.80 -8.13
C VAL A 52 14.69 2.67 -9.38
N SER A 53 15.96 3.10 -9.32
CA SER A 53 16.90 2.88 -10.43
C SER A 53 17.26 1.41 -10.60
N TRP A 54 17.34 0.65 -9.50
CA TRP A 54 17.54 -0.79 -9.52
C TRP A 54 16.29 -1.55 -9.99
N ASP A 55 15.13 -1.22 -9.42
CA ASP A 55 13.84 -1.79 -9.82
C ASP A 55 12.74 -0.72 -9.76
N ARG A 56 12.30 -0.27 -10.95
CA ARG A 56 11.24 0.74 -11.08
C ARG A 56 9.94 0.34 -10.36
N ARG A 57 9.67 -0.96 -10.19
CA ARG A 57 8.48 -1.46 -9.49
C ARG A 57 8.51 -1.13 -7.99
N LEU A 58 9.67 -0.86 -7.39
CA LEU A 58 9.77 -0.53 -5.97
C LEU A 58 9.02 0.77 -5.63
N GLY A 59 8.97 1.76 -6.53
CA GLY A 59 8.16 2.98 -6.30
C GLY A 59 6.67 2.68 -6.09
N ALA A 60 6.09 1.80 -6.92
CA ALA A 60 4.72 1.35 -6.76
C ALA A 60 4.54 0.39 -5.57
N SER A 61 5.55 -0.41 -5.25
CA SER A 61 5.51 -1.38 -4.15
C SER A 61 5.47 -0.67 -2.79
N ILE A 62 6.28 0.38 -2.61
CA ILE A 62 6.30 1.20 -1.40
C ILE A 62 5.01 2.01 -1.25
N LEU A 63 4.46 2.56 -2.35
CA LEU A 63 3.15 3.21 -2.29
C LEU A 63 2.06 2.26 -1.79
N ARG A 64 2.05 1.01 -2.30
CA ARG A 64 1.13 -0.02 -1.83
C ARG A 64 1.40 -0.41 -0.37
N LEU A 65 2.66 -0.54 0.03
CA LEU A 65 3.02 -0.82 1.41
C LEU A 65 2.47 0.24 2.37
N PHE A 66 2.56 1.51 2.00
CA PHE A 66 1.99 2.61 2.78
C PHE A 66 0.45 2.59 2.84
N PHE A 67 -0.23 2.27 1.73
CA PHE A 67 -1.68 2.05 1.77
C PHE A 67 -2.06 0.93 2.74
N HIS A 68 -1.32 -0.18 2.72
CA HIS A 68 -1.59 -1.33 3.58
C HIS A 68 -1.35 -1.01 5.07
N ASP A 69 -0.34 -0.22 5.39
CA ASP A 69 -0.11 0.32 6.75
C ASP A 69 -1.34 1.12 7.20
N CYS A 70 -1.67 2.20 6.50
CA CYS A 70 -2.74 3.10 6.88
C CYS A 70 -4.14 2.45 6.97
N PHE A 71 -4.40 1.41 6.19
CA PHE A 71 -5.67 0.70 6.23
C PHE A 71 -5.83 -0.23 7.43
N VAL A 72 -4.76 -0.57 8.15
CA VAL A 72 -4.77 -1.50 9.27
C VAL A 72 -4.23 -0.79 10.50
N GLN A 73 -5.07 -0.55 11.51
CA GLN A 73 -4.71 0.18 12.75
C GLN A 73 -4.22 1.63 12.58
N GLY A 74 -4.08 2.14 11.34
CA GLY A 74 -3.65 3.49 11.02
C GLY A 74 -2.23 3.50 10.48
N CYS A 75 -1.71 4.66 10.08
CA CYS A 75 -0.35 4.75 9.53
C CYS A 75 0.68 4.70 10.67
N ASP A 76 0.90 3.54 11.28
CA ASP A 76 1.70 3.38 12.49
C ASP A 76 2.91 2.46 12.30
N GLY A 77 3.22 2.06 11.06
CA GLY A 77 4.33 1.16 10.75
C GLY A 77 4.11 -0.28 11.22
N SER A 78 2.92 -0.65 11.71
CA SER A 78 2.60 -2.01 12.15
C SER A 78 2.80 -3.06 11.06
N VAL A 79 2.58 -2.68 9.79
CA VAL A 79 2.81 -3.57 8.63
C VAL A 79 4.28 -4.00 8.48
N LEU A 80 5.22 -3.24 9.07
CA LEU A 80 6.65 -3.49 9.00
C LEU A 80 7.13 -4.50 10.03
N LEU A 81 6.33 -4.79 11.06
CA LEU A 81 6.70 -5.70 12.14
C LEU A 81 6.69 -7.15 11.65
N ASP A 82 7.77 -7.87 11.94
CA ASP A 82 7.86 -9.32 11.78
C ASP A 82 7.14 -10.06 12.91
N ASP A 83 6.89 -11.34 12.69
CA ASP A 83 6.35 -12.23 13.70
C ASP A 83 7.27 -12.26 14.94
N THR A 84 6.68 -12.29 16.12
CA THR A 84 7.38 -12.46 17.39
C THR A 84 6.81 -13.67 18.13
N ALA A 85 7.41 -14.02 19.28
CA ALA A 85 6.87 -15.06 20.14
C ALA A 85 5.47 -14.73 20.70
N THR A 86 5.09 -13.44 20.74
CA THR A 86 3.87 -12.97 21.39
C THR A 86 2.80 -12.45 20.42
N PHE A 87 3.12 -12.23 19.15
CA PHE A 87 2.14 -11.88 18.11
C PHE A 87 2.61 -12.25 16.71
N THR A 88 1.65 -12.42 15.80
CA THR A 88 1.91 -12.59 14.35
C THR A 88 1.76 -11.25 13.63
N GLY A 89 2.79 -10.88 12.88
CA GLY A 89 2.84 -9.68 12.06
C GLY A 89 1.84 -9.72 10.90
N GLU A 90 1.68 -8.58 10.24
CA GLU A 90 0.71 -8.44 9.15
C GLU A 90 1.24 -8.99 7.82
N LYS A 91 2.55 -9.22 7.70
CA LYS A 91 3.21 -9.66 6.46
C LYS A 91 2.67 -11.02 5.96
N THR A 92 2.14 -11.85 6.86
CA THR A 92 1.58 -13.17 6.54
C THR A 92 0.06 -13.15 6.31
N ALA A 93 -0.60 -11.99 6.40
CA ALA A 93 -2.02 -11.85 6.07
C ALA A 93 -2.29 -12.21 4.60
N ARG A 94 -3.47 -12.73 4.28
CA ARG A 94 -3.83 -13.15 2.91
C ARG A 94 -3.60 -12.06 1.85
N PRO A 95 -3.89 -10.76 2.09
CA PRO A 95 -3.62 -9.70 1.11
C PRO A 95 -2.13 -9.34 0.96
N ASN A 96 -1.30 -9.71 1.95
CA ASN A 96 0.09 -9.30 2.10
C ASN A 96 1.08 -10.39 1.67
N GLN A 97 0.80 -11.63 2.06
CA GLN A 97 1.67 -12.78 1.87
C GLN A 97 1.94 -13.00 0.38
N ASN A 98 3.21 -13.15 0.01
CA ASN A 98 3.65 -13.34 -1.38
C ASN A 98 3.14 -12.22 -2.32
N SER A 99 3.00 -11.00 -1.81
CA SER A 99 2.39 -9.86 -2.51
C SER A 99 3.05 -8.52 -2.17
N LEU A 100 3.08 -8.12 -0.89
CA LEU A 100 3.85 -6.94 -0.45
C LEU A 100 5.36 -7.19 -0.62
N ARG A 101 6.11 -6.13 -0.91
CA ARG A 101 7.57 -6.15 -1.10
C ARG A 101 8.17 -4.76 -0.90
N GLY A 102 9.48 -4.68 -0.74
CA GLY A 102 10.20 -3.42 -0.53
C GLY A 102 10.46 -3.09 0.95
N PHE A 103 10.26 -4.04 1.86
CA PHE A 103 10.59 -3.87 3.28
C PHE A 103 12.08 -3.53 3.47
N GLU A 104 12.94 -4.18 2.69
CA GLU A 104 14.39 -3.96 2.65
C GLU A 104 14.79 -2.53 2.27
N VAL A 105 13.95 -1.84 1.48
CA VAL A 105 14.15 -0.44 1.13
C VAL A 105 13.87 0.44 2.34
N ILE A 106 12.83 0.13 3.11
CA ILE A 106 12.49 0.84 4.35
C ILE A 106 13.59 0.63 5.40
N ASP A 107 14.10 -0.61 5.55
CA ASP A 107 15.22 -0.91 6.43
C ASP A 107 16.48 -0.11 6.05
N THR A 108 16.77 -0.03 4.74
CA THR A 108 17.91 0.75 4.22
C THR A 108 17.74 2.25 4.53
N ILE A 109 16.55 2.80 4.33
CA ILE A 109 16.27 4.20 4.66
C ILE A 109 16.43 4.42 6.17
N LYS A 110 15.82 3.56 6.99
CA LYS A 110 15.88 3.65 8.45
C LYS A 110 17.32 3.59 8.95
N ALA A 111 18.14 2.67 8.45
CA ALA A 111 19.55 2.57 8.81
C ALA A 111 20.33 3.86 8.47
N ARG A 112 20.09 4.46 7.31
CA ARG A 112 20.73 5.74 6.92
C ARG A 112 20.27 6.90 7.79
N VAL A 113 18.98 6.94 8.13
CA VAL A 113 18.43 7.97 9.02
C VAL A 113 18.99 7.83 10.42
N GLU A 114 19.03 6.62 10.99
CA GLU A 114 19.58 6.37 12.33
C GLU A 114 21.09 6.67 12.42
N ALA A 115 21.84 6.41 11.36
CA ALA A 115 23.26 6.75 11.29
C ALA A 115 23.51 8.28 11.33
N ALA A 116 22.55 9.08 10.86
CA ALA A 116 22.64 10.54 10.86
C ALA A 116 21.96 11.18 12.09
N PHE A 117 20.83 10.62 12.54
CA PHE A 117 19.94 11.16 13.56
C PHE A 117 19.28 10.04 14.37
N SER A 118 20.01 9.49 15.33
CA SER A 118 19.55 8.32 16.10
C SER A 118 18.30 8.57 16.94
N GLY A 119 17.32 7.68 16.83
CA GLY A 119 16.12 7.64 17.66
C GLY A 119 15.10 8.75 17.41
N VAL A 120 15.24 9.51 16.32
CA VAL A 120 14.42 10.70 16.05
C VAL A 120 13.20 10.39 15.20
N VAL A 121 13.39 9.68 14.07
CA VAL A 121 12.37 9.56 13.01
C VAL A 121 11.68 8.20 13.08
N SER A 122 10.35 8.17 13.06
CA SER A 122 9.59 6.93 13.09
C SER A 122 9.67 6.17 11.77
N CYS A 123 9.52 4.85 11.83
CA CYS A 123 9.37 4.00 10.64
C CYS A 123 8.10 4.34 9.86
N ALA A 124 7.01 4.70 10.55
CA ALA A 124 5.77 5.17 9.94
C ALA A 124 5.98 6.41 9.06
N ASP A 125 6.72 7.42 9.53
CA ASP A 125 7.03 8.61 8.73
C ASP A 125 8.03 8.34 7.61
N ILE A 126 9.00 7.44 7.82
CA ILE A 126 9.87 6.96 6.75
C ILE A 126 9.07 6.32 5.62
N LEU A 127 8.10 5.46 5.95
CA LEU A 127 7.25 4.80 4.96
C LEU A 127 6.38 5.82 4.19
N ALA A 128 5.81 6.80 4.88
CA ALA A 128 5.03 7.87 4.26
C ALA A 128 5.88 8.72 3.28
N LEU A 129 7.09 9.11 3.68
CA LEU A 129 8.02 9.85 2.82
C LEU A 129 8.51 9.00 1.64
N ALA A 130 8.83 7.73 1.88
CA ALA A 130 9.26 6.81 0.84
C ALA A 130 8.17 6.60 -0.22
N ALA A 131 6.90 6.47 0.20
CA ALA A 131 5.77 6.39 -0.72
C ALA A 131 5.64 7.64 -1.60
N ARG A 132 5.81 8.84 -1.03
CA ARG A 132 5.85 10.10 -1.78
C ARG A 132 6.96 10.11 -2.81
N GLU A 133 8.19 9.83 -2.40
CA GLU A 133 9.34 9.81 -3.31
C GLU A 133 9.18 8.74 -4.40
N GLY A 134 8.57 7.59 -4.08
CA GLY A 134 8.23 6.55 -5.06
C GLY A 134 7.29 7.04 -6.15
N VAL A 135 6.25 7.82 -5.82
CA VAL A 135 5.35 8.43 -6.81
C VAL A 135 6.07 9.47 -7.67
N VAL A 136 6.84 10.36 -7.05
CA VAL A 136 7.60 11.41 -7.75
C VAL A 136 8.61 10.81 -8.74
N LEU A 137 9.35 9.78 -8.33
CA LEU A 137 10.36 9.12 -9.18
C LEU A 137 9.72 8.34 -10.35
N LEU A 138 8.44 8.02 -10.27
CA LEU A 138 7.66 7.42 -11.36
C LEU A 138 6.92 8.46 -12.22
N GLY A 139 7.22 9.76 -12.05
CA GLY A 139 6.66 10.85 -12.84
C GLY A 139 5.32 11.38 -12.33
N GLY A 140 4.93 11.01 -11.11
CA GLY A 140 3.75 11.55 -10.44
C GLY A 140 4.00 12.92 -9.79
N PRO A 141 2.97 13.55 -9.22
CA PRO A 141 3.10 14.82 -8.54
C PRO A 141 3.85 14.66 -7.21
N SER A 142 4.44 15.75 -6.75
CA SER A 142 4.92 15.89 -5.37
C SER A 142 3.85 16.56 -4.51
N TRP A 143 3.86 16.27 -3.21
CA TRP A 143 3.03 16.92 -2.21
C TRP A 143 3.79 17.07 -0.89
N SER A 144 3.27 17.91 0.01
CA SER A 144 3.80 18.02 1.37
C SER A 144 3.23 16.88 2.22
N VAL A 145 4.11 16.04 2.78
CA VAL A 145 3.73 14.92 3.65
C VAL A 145 3.64 15.44 5.09
N PRO A 146 2.48 15.39 5.76
CA PRO A 146 2.41 15.63 7.21
C PRO A 146 3.16 14.53 7.97
N LEU A 147 4.02 14.93 8.91
CA LEU A 147 4.91 14.07 9.69
C LEU A 147 4.65 14.24 11.20
N GLY A 148 5.23 13.36 12.02
CA GLY A 148 5.03 13.27 13.45
C GLY A 148 4.32 11.99 13.91
N ARG A 149 4.25 10.98 13.05
CA ARG A 149 3.66 9.68 13.41
C ARG A 149 4.58 8.91 14.34
N ARG A 150 4.01 7.99 15.11
CA ARG A 150 4.75 7.13 16.04
C ARG A 150 4.55 5.67 15.66
N ASP A 151 5.61 4.89 15.85
CA ASP A 151 5.59 3.48 15.52
C ASP A 151 4.75 2.69 16.53
N SER A 152 3.96 1.77 15.99
CA SER A 152 3.22 0.77 16.75
C SER A 152 4.16 -0.20 17.43
N ARG A 153 3.65 -0.84 18.49
CA ARG A 153 4.33 -1.94 19.20
C ARG A 153 3.66 -3.28 18.97
N THR A 154 2.60 -3.30 18.17
CA THR A 154 1.77 -4.47 17.87
C THR A 154 1.38 -4.46 16.42
N ALA A 155 1.07 -5.63 15.88
CA ALA A 155 0.54 -5.80 14.53
C ALA A 155 -0.73 -6.65 14.62
N SER A 156 -1.61 -6.56 13.62
CA SER A 156 -2.90 -7.23 13.65
C SER A 156 -3.17 -8.03 12.38
N LEU A 157 -2.72 -9.30 12.38
CA LEU A 157 -3.00 -10.24 11.30
C LEU A 157 -4.50 -10.35 10.99
N SER A 158 -5.36 -10.34 12.02
CA SER A 158 -6.81 -10.42 11.84
C SER A 158 -7.37 -9.18 11.15
N GLN A 159 -6.97 -7.98 11.56
CA GLN A 159 -7.41 -6.74 10.92
C GLN A 159 -6.85 -6.60 9.50
N ALA A 160 -5.60 -7.01 9.25
CA ALA A 160 -5.08 -7.06 7.89
C ALA A 160 -5.91 -8.00 6.99
N ASN A 161 -6.44 -9.10 7.52
CA ASN A 161 -7.33 -9.99 6.76
C ASN A 161 -8.75 -9.44 6.55
N SER A 162 -9.27 -8.63 7.48
CA SER A 162 -10.65 -8.10 7.42
C SER A 162 -10.76 -6.73 6.76
N ASP A 163 -9.80 -5.85 6.98
CA ASP A 163 -9.92 -4.42 6.65
C ASP A 163 -9.41 -4.11 5.25
N LEU A 164 -8.44 -4.89 4.74
CA LEU A 164 -7.88 -4.67 3.42
C LEU A 164 -8.87 -5.10 2.32
N PRO A 165 -9.24 -4.20 1.39
CA PRO A 165 -10.23 -4.49 0.37
C PRO A 165 -9.79 -5.62 -0.56
N SER A 166 -10.69 -6.58 -0.81
CA SER A 166 -10.47 -7.61 -1.83
C SER A 166 -10.58 -7.02 -3.23
N PRO A 167 -9.73 -7.44 -4.19
CA PRO A 167 -9.87 -7.08 -5.61
C PRO A 167 -11.18 -7.61 -6.23
N LEU A 168 -11.87 -8.55 -5.55
CA LEU A 168 -13.15 -9.13 -5.99
C LEU A 168 -14.37 -8.48 -5.32
N SER A 169 -14.18 -7.51 -4.41
CA SER A 169 -15.27 -6.79 -3.73
C SER A 169 -16.03 -5.90 -4.71
N ASN A 170 -17.36 -5.83 -4.60
CA ASN A 170 -18.20 -4.92 -5.40
C ASN A 170 -18.07 -3.44 -4.97
N LEU A 171 -18.67 -2.50 -5.74
CA LEU A 171 -18.52 -1.05 -5.51
C LEU A 171 -18.97 -0.63 -4.12
N SER A 172 -20.14 -1.14 -3.70
CA SER A 172 -20.72 -0.80 -2.41
C SER A 172 -19.79 -1.23 -1.28
N THR A 173 -19.23 -2.44 -1.37
CA THR A 173 -18.26 -2.95 -0.39
C THR A 173 -16.99 -2.09 -0.35
N LEU A 174 -16.46 -1.68 -1.51
CA LEU A 174 -15.28 -0.81 -1.57
C LEU A 174 -15.56 0.56 -0.95
N VAL A 175 -16.67 1.20 -1.31
CA VAL A 175 -17.06 2.50 -0.74
C VAL A 175 -17.26 2.41 0.77
N SER A 176 -17.91 1.35 1.27
CA SER A 176 -18.07 1.12 2.71
C SER A 176 -16.72 0.92 3.41
N SER A 177 -15.81 0.13 2.84
CA SER A 177 -14.48 -0.14 3.39
C SER A 177 -13.62 1.13 3.48
N PHE A 178 -13.67 2.01 2.47
CA PHE A 178 -13.01 3.31 2.54
C PHE A 178 -13.69 4.24 3.56
N SER A 179 -15.02 4.20 3.65
CA SER A 179 -15.77 5.02 4.61
C SER A 179 -15.44 4.67 6.07
N THR A 180 -15.14 3.41 6.40
CA THR A 180 -14.72 3.05 7.78
C THR A 180 -13.36 3.63 8.15
N LYS A 181 -12.56 4.03 7.15
CA LYS A 181 -11.29 4.75 7.31
C LYS A 181 -11.45 6.27 7.19
N GLY A 182 -12.70 6.77 7.21
CA GLY A 182 -12.99 8.19 7.08
C GLY A 182 -12.89 8.74 5.65
N LEU A 183 -12.84 7.86 4.65
CA LEU A 183 -12.58 8.22 3.25
C LEU A 183 -13.87 8.16 2.43
N SER A 184 -14.10 9.21 1.65
CA SER A 184 -15.23 9.33 0.74
C SER A 184 -15.06 8.46 -0.52
N ALA A 185 -16.13 8.25 -1.27
CA ALA A 185 -16.06 7.61 -2.58
C ALA A 185 -15.13 8.36 -3.56
N THR A 186 -15.01 9.68 -3.40
CA THR A 186 -14.03 10.50 -4.12
C THR A 186 -12.60 10.14 -3.75
N ASP A 187 -12.31 10.04 -2.43
CA ASP A 187 -10.99 9.63 -1.93
C ASP A 187 -10.62 8.25 -2.50
N MET A 188 -11.55 7.28 -2.42
CA MET A 188 -11.39 5.93 -2.98
C MET A 188 -11.06 5.97 -4.48
N THR A 189 -11.78 6.78 -5.26
CA THR A 189 -11.57 6.90 -6.71
C THR A 189 -10.19 7.49 -7.02
N ALA A 190 -9.80 8.55 -6.29
CA ALA A 190 -8.48 9.18 -6.46
C ALA A 190 -7.34 8.19 -6.12
N LEU A 191 -7.46 7.46 -5.01
CA LEU A 191 -6.44 6.52 -4.54
C LEU A 191 -6.36 5.25 -5.38
N SER A 192 -7.47 4.85 -6.00
CA SER A 192 -7.47 3.79 -7.02
C SER A 192 -6.58 4.14 -8.22
N GLY A 193 -6.30 5.43 -8.44
CA GLY A 193 -5.30 5.90 -9.41
C GLY A 193 -3.88 5.37 -9.16
N GLY A 194 -3.56 4.93 -7.93
CA GLY A 194 -2.29 4.25 -7.62
C GLY A 194 -2.05 2.98 -8.46
N HIS A 195 -3.12 2.35 -8.94
CA HIS A 195 -3.03 1.22 -9.88
C HIS A 195 -2.54 1.60 -11.28
N ALA A 196 -2.31 2.89 -11.57
CA ALA A 196 -1.66 3.31 -12.81
C ALA A 196 -0.18 2.91 -12.89
N ILE A 197 0.42 2.54 -11.75
CA ILE A 197 1.80 2.05 -11.64
C ILE A 197 1.81 0.67 -10.98
N GLY A 198 2.85 -0.12 -11.27
CA GLY A 198 3.04 -1.43 -10.65
C GLY A 198 2.35 -2.60 -11.38
N PHE A 199 2.27 -3.72 -10.67
CA PHE A 199 1.92 -5.02 -11.23
C PHE A 199 1.07 -5.81 -10.24
N ALA A 200 0.24 -6.70 -10.77
CA ALA A 200 -0.50 -7.68 -9.99
C ALA A 200 -0.31 -9.10 -10.55
N ARG A 201 -0.51 -10.10 -9.69
CA ARG A 201 -0.36 -11.52 -10.06
C ARG A 201 -1.60 -11.98 -10.85
N CYS A 202 -1.44 -12.93 -11.77
CA CYS A 202 -2.58 -13.45 -12.53
C CYS A 202 -3.69 -14.01 -11.63
N LEU A 203 -3.32 -14.64 -10.51
CA LEU A 203 -4.24 -15.18 -9.50
C LEU A 203 -5.17 -14.12 -8.88
N THR A 204 -4.80 -12.84 -8.95
CA THR A 204 -5.58 -11.74 -8.39
C THR A 204 -6.86 -11.48 -9.19
N PHE A 205 -6.89 -11.82 -10.48
CA PHE A 205 -8.02 -11.54 -11.39
C PHE A 205 -8.61 -12.78 -12.05
N ARG A 206 -7.91 -13.91 -11.99
CA ARG A 206 -8.40 -15.20 -12.49
C ARG A 206 -9.12 -15.94 -11.37
N GLY A 207 -10.44 -16.08 -11.49
CA GLY A 207 -11.22 -16.95 -10.60
C GLY A 207 -10.81 -18.43 -10.76
N PRO A 208 -11.12 -19.29 -9.77
CA PRO A 208 -10.72 -20.71 -9.76
C PRO A 208 -11.10 -21.47 -11.04
N SER A 209 -12.22 -21.09 -11.67
CA SER A 209 -12.75 -21.70 -12.90
C SER A 209 -11.97 -21.39 -14.18
N THR A 210 -11.01 -20.46 -14.14
CA THR A 210 -10.15 -20.13 -15.29
C THR A 210 -8.74 -20.73 -15.20
N MET A 211 -8.46 -21.46 -14.13
CA MET A 211 -7.23 -22.26 -13.95
C MET A 211 -7.47 -23.74 -14.27
N THR A 212 -8.34 -24.06 -15.23
CA THR A 212 -8.26 -25.37 -15.88
C THR A 212 -7.03 -25.32 -16.77
N SER A 213 -5.99 -26.07 -16.42
CA SER A 213 -4.94 -26.44 -17.35
C SER A 213 -5.60 -27.13 -18.53
N THR A 214 -5.92 -26.37 -19.57
CA THR A 214 -6.20 -26.94 -20.88
C THR A 214 -4.88 -27.49 -21.39
N SER A 215 -4.54 -28.71 -20.95
CA SER A 215 -3.89 -29.68 -21.81
C SER A 215 -4.89 -30.06 -22.91
N THR A 216 -5.31 -29.07 -23.71
CA THR A 216 -6.01 -29.37 -24.93
C THR A 216 -4.91 -29.77 -25.90
N THR A 217 -4.68 -31.08 -25.99
CA THR A 217 -4.24 -31.68 -27.24
C THR A 217 -5.25 -31.23 -28.28
N ALA A 218 -4.96 -30.11 -28.95
CA ALA A 218 -5.78 -29.61 -30.03
C ALA A 218 -5.59 -30.57 -31.19
N SER A 219 -6.43 -31.60 -31.26
CA SER A 219 -6.70 -32.33 -32.49
C SER A 219 -7.26 -31.33 -33.50
N PRO A 220 -6.62 -31.10 -34.65
CA PRO A 220 -7.15 -30.20 -35.66
C PRO A 220 -8.13 -30.97 -36.53
N THR A 221 -9.43 -30.78 -36.35
CA THR A 221 -10.42 -31.03 -37.41
C THR A 221 -10.73 -29.72 -38.11
N SER A 222 -9.87 -29.34 -39.06
CA SER A 222 -10.17 -28.32 -40.07
C SER A 222 -10.31 -29.01 -41.43
N SER A 223 -11.49 -28.90 -42.02
CA SER A 223 -11.77 -29.32 -43.39
C SER A 223 -11.16 -28.34 -44.40
N ALA A 224 -10.49 -28.90 -45.42
CA ALA A 224 -10.11 -28.34 -46.75
C ALA A 224 -8.75 -27.58 -46.88
N PRO A 225 -8.12 -27.54 -48.08
CA PRO A 225 -7.24 -28.61 -48.59
C PRO A 225 -5.81 -28.15 -48.98
N THR A 226 -4.87 -29.10 -48.78
CA THR A 226 -3.62 -29.45 -49.51
C THR A 226 -2.59 -28.39 -49.96
N ALA A 227 -1.40 -28.43 -49.31
CA ALA A 227 -0.07 -28.24 -49.92
C ALA A 227 0.99 -29.10 -49.18
N PRO A 228 2.05 -29.65 -49.82
CA PRO A 228 2.87 -30.76 -49.30
C PRO A 228 4.00 -30.32 -48.34
N PRO A 229 4.62 -31.26 -47.58
CA PRO A 229 5.31 -30.95 -46.33
C PRO A 229 6.81 -30.65 -46.53
N ARG A 230 7.36 -29.76 -45.69
CA ARG A 230 8.81 -29.66 -45.45
C ARG A 230 9.07 -29.97 -43.98
N ALA A 231 9.79 -31.05 -43.75
CA ALA A 231 10.20 -31.54 -42.44
C ALA A 231 11.08 -30.51 -41.71
N ALA A 232 10.77 -30.23 -40.45
CA ALA A 232 11.69 -29.64 -39.50
C ALA A 232 11.51 -30.34 -38.15
N THR A 233 12.56 -31.07 -37.78
CA THR A 233 12.73 -31.85 -36.56
C THR A 233 12.62 -30.93 -35.34
N ALA A 234 11.65 -31.19 -34.45
CA ALA A 234 11.49 -30.44 -33.20
C ALA A 234 12.34 -31.07 -32.09
N THR A 235 13.39 -30.37 -31.67
CA THR A 235 14.07 -30.59 -30.40
C THR A 235 13.39 -29.70 -29.36
N SER A 236 12.73 -30.31 -28.37
CA SER A 236 12.03 -29.61 -27.28
C SER A 236 13.02 -28.92 -26.32
N PRO A 237 12.81 -27.65 -25.92
CA PRO A 237 13.42 -27.08 -24.72
C PRO A 237 12.56 -27.32 -23.47
N PRO A 238 13.13 -27.25 -22.26
CA PRO A 238 12.50 -27.75 -21.04
C PRO A 238 11.39 -26.82 -20.52
N SER A 239 10.42 -27.48 -19.87
CA SER A 239 9.29 -26.99 -19.08
C SER A 239 9.33 -25.53 -18.60
N THR A 240 8.32 -24.76 -19.02
CA THR A 240 7.91 -23.47 -18.46
C THR A 240 7.60 -23.60 -16.96
N PRO A 241 8.05 -22.68 -16.09
CA PRO A 241 7.68 -22.69 -14.68
C PRO A 241 6.16 -22.46 -14.51
N PRO A 242 5.55 -22.95 -13.41
CA PRO A 242 4.11 -22.88 -13.21
C PRO A 242 3.60 -21.43 -13.26
N GLN A 243 2.46 -21.19 -13.92
CA GLN A 243 1.85 -19.87 -14.13
C GLN A 243 1.44 -19.12 -12.83
N THR A 244 1.67 -19.72 -11.66
CA THR A 244 1.35 -19.17 -10.34
C THR A 244 2.20 -17.95 -9.94
N SER A 245 3.33 -17.72 -10.63
CA SER A 245 4.25 -16.59 -10.38
C SER A 245 4.19 -15.46 -11.42
N SER A 246 3.36 -15.59 -12.47
CA SER A 246 3.28 -14.57 -13.52
C SER A 246 2.62 -13.27 -13.01
N THR A 247 3.27 -12.13 -13.26
CA THR A 247 2.75 -10.78 -12.96
C THR A 247 2.53 -9.99 -14.25
N MET A 248 1.47 -9.18 -14.28
CA MET A 248 1.14 -8.30 -15.41
C MET A 248 1.07 -6.85 -14.94
N HIS A 249 1.44 -5.90 -15.82
CA HIS A 249 1.16 -4.49 -15.61
C HIS A 249 -0.34 -4.29 -15.37
N ILE A 250 -0.71 -3.51 -14.37
CA ILE A 250 -2.13 -3.27 -14.07
C ILE A 250 -2.81 -2.49 -15.21
N LEU A 251 -2.04 -1.66 -15.95
CA LEU A 251 -2.44 -1.03 -17.20
C LEU A 251 -1.47 -1.44 -18.33
N PRO A 252 -1.88 -2.28 -19.30
CA PRO A 252 -1.01 -2.68 -20.40
C PRO A 252 -0.75 -1.51 -21.35
N GLU A 253 0.50 -1.39 -21.82
CA GLU A 253 1.01 -0.24 -22.56
C GLU A 253 0.25 0.05 -23.87
N SER A 254 -0.43 1.18 -23.86
CA SER A 254 -0.22 2.22 -24.86
C SER A 254 -0.26 3.57 -24.13
N GLY A 255 0.80 3.89 -23.37
CA GLY A 255 1.04 5.20 -22.75
C GLY A 255 0.70 5.35 -21.26
N GLY A 256 1.67 5.09 -20.38
CA GLY A 256 1.65 5.60 -19.01
C GLY A 256 2.95 6.35 -18.65
N PRO A 257 2.97 7.25 -17.66
CA PRO A 257 1.90 8.09 -17.13
C PRO A 257 2.05 9.56 -17.60
N ALA A 258 0.95 10.21 -17.95
CA ALA A 258 0.85 11.67 -17.91
C ALA A 258 -0.10 12.00 -16.75
N TRP A 259 0.45 12.08 -15.53
CA TRP A 259 -0.19 12.58 -14.30
C TRP A 259 -1.56 12.02 -13.87
N ALA A 260 -2.08 10.94 -14.46
CA ALA A 260 -3.29 10.19 -14.11
C ALA A 260 -4.57 10.99 -13.67
N PRO A 261 -5.26 11.63 -14.63
CA PRO A 261 -6.73 11.51 -14.78
C PRO A 261 -7.17 11.69 -16.27
N PRO A 262 -8.47 11.70 -16.68
CA PRO A 262 -9.70 11.17 -16.11
C PRO A 262 -10.25 9.96 -16.91
N LEU A 263 -11.13 9.16 -16.30
CA LEU A 263 -11.88 8.10 -17.00
C LEU A 263 -12.81 8.73 -18.06
N ARG A 264 -12.63 8.40 -19.34
CA ARG A 264 -13.56 8.79 -20.42
C ARG A 264 -14.68 7.75 -20.56
N PRO A 265 -15.96 8.16 -20.77
CA PRO A 265 -17.09 7.23 -20.87
C PRO A 265 -16.98 6.19 -21.99
N GLY A 266 -16.26 6.48 -23.08
CA GLY A 266 -16.17 5.61 -24.26
C GLY A 266 -14.94 4.69 -24.33
N ALA A 267 -13.99 4.81 -23.40
CA ALA A 267 -12.82 3.91 -23.32
C ALA A 267 -13.03 2.74 -22.34
N LEU A 268 -14.28 2.55 -21.91
CA LEU A 268 -14.72 1.62 -20.87
C LEU A 268 -15.11 0.24 -21.46
N GLN A 269 -15.59 0.21 -22.70
CA GLN A 269 -16.11 -1.01 -23.35
C GLN A 269 -15.05 -2.07 -23.77
N ARG A 270 -13.74 -1.79 -23.71
CA ARG A 270 -12.70 -2.71 -24.25
C ARG A 270 -11.43 -2.82 -23.40
N ARG A 271 -11.55 -2.79 -22.07
CA ARG A 271 -10.39 -2.91 -21.14
C ARG A 271 -10.72 -3.88 -20.00
N LEU A 272 -10.63 -5.16 -20.32
CA LEU A 272 -11.07 -6.30 -19.51
C LEU A 272 -10.06 -6.63 -18.39
N ALA A 273 -10.44 -6.32 -17.14
CA ALA A 273 -10.08 -6.95 -15.85
C ALA A 273 -10.37 -6.03 -14.64
N LEU A 274 -10.82 -4.79 -14.87
CA LEU A 274 -11.21 -3.82 -13.82
C LEU A 274 -12.73 -3.54 -13.75
N ALA A 275 -13.56 -4.35 -14.44
CA ALA A 275 -14.99 -4.08 -14.62
C ALA A 275 -15.88 -5.27 -14.21
N PRO A 276 -16.38 -5.26 -12.97
CA PRO A 276 -17.84 -5.28 -12.90
C PRO A 276 -18.43 -4.18 -12.01
N ILE A 277 -17.67 -3.10 -11.75
CA ILE A 277 -17.99 -2.22 -10.62
C ILE A 277 -18.16 -0.76 -11.03
N ILE A 278 -17.33 -0.25 -11.93
CA ILE A 278 -17.36 1.18 -12.28
C ILE A 278 -18.31 1.46 -13.45
N GLU A 279 -18.52 0.49 -14.35
CA GLU A 279 -19.27 0.71 -15.60
C GLU A 279 -20.80 0.70 -15.46
N ASN A 280 -21.36 -0.06 -14.51
CA ASN A 280 -22.82 -0.17 -14.39
C ASN A 280 -23.51 0.90 -13.52
N GLN A 281 -22.78 1.79 -12.84
CA GLN A 281 -23.38 2.74 -11.88
C GLN A 281 -23.03 4.22 -12.09
N PHE A 282 -21.94 4.56 -12.79
CA PHE A 282 -21.56 5.96 -13.02
C PHE A 282 -22.15 6.59 -14.30
N HIS A 283 -22.97 5.86 -15.05
CA HIS A 283 -23.73 6.41 -16.18
C HIS A 283 -24.98 7.23 -15.77
N TYR A 284 -25.24 7.40 -14.47
CA TYR A 284 -26.38 8.17 -13.98
C TYR A 284 -25.91 9.36 -13.12
N LYS A 285 -25.95 10.56 -13.69
CA LYS A 285 -25.87 11.90 -13.05
C LYS A 285 -24.51 12.58 -12.83
N ASP A 286 -23.75 12.85 -13.90
CA ASP A 286 -23.22 14.23 -14.01
C ASP A 286 -22.90 14.64 -15.44
N LYS A 287 -23.69 15.57 -15.97
CA LYS A 287 -23.46 16.18 -17.29
C LYS A 287 -22.59 17.43 -17.09
N GLY A 288 -21.30 17.35 -17.43
CA GLY A 288 -20.60 18.51 -18.00
C GLY A 288 -19.55 19.28 -17.18
N ARG A 289 -19.14 18.84 -15.98
CA ARG A 289 -17.94 19.40 -15.31
C ARG A 289 -16.88 18.32 -15.10
N ARG A 290 -15.65 18.55 -15.57
CA ARG A 290 -14.50 17.75 -15.15
C ARG A 290 -14.17 18.16 -13.71
N PRO A 291 -14.26 17.26 -12.72
CA PRO A 291 -13.87 17.62 -11.36
C PRO A 291 -12.35 17.82 -11.33
N SER A 292 -11.90 18.93 -10.76
CA SER A 292 -10.50 19.13 -10.39
C SER A 292 -10.23 18.32 -9.13
N TRP A 293 -9.72 17.11 -9.27
CA TRP A 293 -9.35 16.27 -8.13
C TRP A 293 -8.02 16.75 -7.56
N ASN A 294 -8.04 17.34 -6.37
CA ASN A 294 -6.79 17.68 -5.66
C ASN A 294 -6.21 16.38 -5.07
N LEU A 295 -5.33 15.72 -5.84
CA LEU A 295 -4.72 14.45 -5.45
C LEU A 295 -3.95 14.56 -4.12
N GLU A 296 -3.29 15.69 -3.85
CA GLU A 296 -2.62 15.95 -2.58
C GLU A 296 -3.60 15.92 -1.40
N TYR A 297 -4.76 16.55 -1.52
CA TYR A 297 -5.78 16.54 -0.47
C TYR A 297 -6.25 15.11 -0.14
N HIS A 298 -6.50 14.29 -1.16
CA HIS A 298 -6.99 12.93 -0.99
C HIS A 298 -5.92 11.98 -0.42
N ILE A 299 -4.65 12.14 -0.82
CA ILE A 299 -3.52 11.40 -0.26
C ILE A 299 -3.29 11.80 1.20
N ASN A 300 -3.30 13.10 1.52
CA ASN A 300 -3.10 13.59 2.89
C ASN A 300 -4.23 13.23 3.85
N LYS A 301 -5.37 12.75 3.34
CA LYS A 301 -6.45 12.19 4.15
C LYS A 301 -6.25 10.71 4.51
N GLN A 302 -5.48 9.94 3.73
CA GLN A 302 -5.01 8.60 4.16
C GLN A 302 -4.07 8.68 5.36
N ILE A 303 -3.42 9.83 5.50
CA ILE A 303 -2.24 10.07 6.31
C ILE A 303 -2.60 10.38 7.78
N LYS A 304 -3.84 10.80 8.03
CA LYS A 304 -4.39 11.21 9.34
C LYS A 304 -5.20 10.09 9.96
#